data_AF-A0A8S9DPD4-F1
#
_entry.id   AF-A0A8S9DPD4-F1
#
_cell.length_a   1.000
_cell.length_b   1.000
_cell.length_c   1.000
_cell.angle_alpha   90.00
_cell.angle_beta   90.00
_cell.angle_gamma   90.00
#
_symmetry.space_group_name_H-M   'P 1'
#
loop_
_entity.id
_entity.type
_entity.pdbx_description
1 polymer ?
#
loop_
_entity_poly.entity_id
_entity_poly.type
_entity_poly.pdbx_seq_one_letter_code
_entity_poly.pdbx_strand_id
1 'polypeptide(L)'
;MKYAYSGNFKPYIEGLIEQKNSIGYPYDSSARILKMFDVFCMHNYPDETILTQEITMHWAEKRENEHANGLLRRITPVRQLAKYINSIGVDAYLIPTGIPGKQIRYVPHIYTDQELRAFFAEIDRCAVSPYSPPARHLIIPVFFRLLYCC
;
A
#
# COMPACT_ATOMS: atom_id res chain seq x y z
N MET A 1 2.71 13.16 5.00
CA MET A 1 3.82 13.75 4.18
C MET A 1 3.20 14.42 2.97
N LYS A 2 3.58 15.66 2.62
CA LYS A 2 3.10 16.29 1.38
C LYS A 2 3.95 15.83 0.20
N TYR A 3 3.37 15.09 -0.74
CA TYR A 3 4.01 14.72 -1.99
C TYR A 3 3.82 15.85 -3.01
N ALA A 4 4.87 16.17 -3.77
CA ALA A 4 4.77 17.11 -4.90
C ALA A 4 4.36 16.35 -6.15
N TYR A 5 3.25 16.74 -6.79
CA TYR A 5 2.77 16.18 -8.06
C TYR A 5 3.15 17.10 -9.23
N SER A 6 3.38 16.54 -10.41
CA SER A 6 3.93 17.28 -11.56
C SER A 6 3.29 16.95 -12.90
N GLY A 7 2.54 15.86 -13.03
CA GLY A 7 1.88 15.48 -14.28
C GLY A 7 0.53 16.16 -14.49
N ASN A 8 -0.08 15.92 -15.66
CA ASN A 8 -1.36 16.53 -16.06
C ASN A 8 -2.53 16.20 -15.11
N PHE A 9 -2.47 15.07 -14.40
CA PHE A 9 -3.49 14.68 -13.42
C PHE A 9 -3.32 15.33 -12.04
N LYS A 10 -2.24 16.10 -11.81
CA LYS A 10 -1.98 16.83 -10.57
C LYS A 10 -3.20 17.52 -9.96
N PRO A 11 -3.93 18.41 -10.67
CA PRO A 11 -5.03 19.17 -10.07
C PRO A 11 -6.12 18.24 -9.53
N TYR A 12 -6.37 17.11 -10.20
CA TYR A 12 -7.34 16.12 -9.76
C TYR A 12 -6.85 15.32 -8.55
N ILE A 13 -5.56 14.99 -8.51
CA ILE A 13 -4.95 14.29 -7.38
C ILE A 13 -4.99 15.16 -6.13
N GLU A 14 -4.57 16.43 -6.24
CA GLU A 14 -4.58 17.39 -5.13
C GLU A 14 -6.00 17.66 -4.66
N GLY A 15 -6.95 17.86 -5.58
CA GLY A 15 -8.37 18.04 -5.26
C GLY A 15 -9.00 16.84 -4.54
N LEU A 16 -8.70 15.61 -4.97
CA LEU A 16 -9.15 14.41 -4.26
C LEU A 16 -8.59 14.35 -2.83
N ILE A 17 -7.28 14.63 -2.66
CA ILE A 17 -6.63 14.59 -1.35
C ILE A 17 -7.24 15.65 -0.43
N GLU A 18 -7.44 16.86 -0.93
CA GLU A 18 -8.09 17.95 -0.19
C GLU A 18 -9.52 17.57 0.22
N GLN A 19 -10.31 17.04 -0.72
CA GLN A 19 -11.66 16.55 -0.46
C GLN A 19 -11.65 15.48 0.65
N LYS A 20 -10.77 14.48 0.58
CA LYS A 20 -10.70 13.41 1.61
C LYS A 20 -10.29 13.94 2.97
N ASN A 21 -9.34 14.88 3.02
CA ASN A 21 -8.91 15.46 4.28
C ASN A 21 -9.99 16.35 4.90
N SER A 22 -10.77 17.09 4.10
CA SER A 22 -11.83 17.98 4.61
C SER A 22 -12.97 17.21 5.30
N ILE A 23 -13.21 15.96 4.90
CA ILE A 23 -14.15 15.05 5.56
C ILE A 23 -13.49 14.17 6.64
N GLY A 24 -12.27 14.51 7.08
CA GLY A 24 -11.60 13.86 8.21
C GLY A 24 -10.90 12.54 7.90
N TYR A 25 -10.72 12.18 6.63
CA TYR A 25 -10.01 10.95 6.24
C TYR A 25 -8.54 11.25 5.93
N PRO A 26 -7.58 10.82 6.78
CA PRO A 26 -6.17 10.96 6.49
C PRO A 26 -5.80 10.12 5.26
N TYR A 27 -5.36 10.78 4.20
CA TYR A 27 -5.18 10.14 2.89
C TYR A 27 -3.70 9.89 2.52
N ASP A 28 -2.78 9.90 3.49
CA ASP A 28 -1.31 9.81 3.27
C ASP A 28 -0.86 8.56 2.48
N SER A 29 -1.37 7.38 2.83
CA SER A 29 -0.99 6.12 2.18
C SER A 29 -1.45 6.08 0.72
N SER A 30 -2.67 6.52 0.46
CA SER A 30 -3.22 6.66 -0.89
C SER A 30 -2.52 7.78 -1.67
N ALA A 31 -2.14 8.89 -1.03
CA ALA A 31 -1.41 9.99 -1.65
C ALA A 31 -0.03 9.54 -2.19
N ARG A 32 0.65 8.64 -1.47
CA ARG A 32 1.89 8.01 -1.94
C ARG A 32 1.67 7.19 -3.22
N ILE A 33 0.60 6.40 -3.25
CA ILE A 33 0.25 5.59 -4.42
C ILE A 33 -0.12 6.48 -5.61
N LEU A 34 -0.89 7.55 -5.37
CA LEU A 34 -1.20 8.55 -6.38
C LEU A 34 0.06 9.26 -6.89
N LYS A 35 1.11 9.41 -6.07
CA LYS A 35 2.39 9.96 -6.55
C LYS A 35 3.10 9.00 -7.49
N MET A 36 3.06 7.69 -7.19
CA MET A 36 3.59 6.68 -8.12
C MET A 36 2.79 6.65 -9.43
N PHE A 37 1.47 6.85 -9.35
CA PHE A 37 0.61 6.95 -10.52
C PHE A 37 0.90 8.21 -11.35
N ASP A 38 1.05 9.38 -10.72
CA ASP A 38 1.47 10.64 -11.36
C ASP A 38 2.78 10.47 -12.14
N VAL A 39 3.79 9.84 -11.52
CA VAL A 39 5.06 9.51 -12.18
C VAL A 39 4.84 8.56 -13.35
N PHE A 40 4.03 7.51 -13.17
CA PHE A 40 3.73 6.57 -14.25
C PHE A 40 3.07 7.25 -15.45
N CYS A 41 2.09 8.14 -15.24
CA CYS A 41 1.45 8.89 -16.31
C CYS A 41 2.44 9.81 -17.03
N MET A 42 3.30 10.52 -16.31
CA MET A 42 4.32 11.37 -16.95
C MET A 42 5.28 10.60 -17.86
N HIS A 43 5.59 9.34 -17.55
CA HIS A 43 6.52 8.54 -18.35
C HIS A 43 5.85 7.86 -19.55
N ASN A 44 4.60 7.41 -19.41
CA ASN A 44 3.93 6.59 -20.44
C ASN A 44 2.91 7.38 -21.25
N TYR A 45 2.36 8.46 -20.68
CA TYR A 45 1.24 9.24 -21.22
C TYR A 45 1.45 10.75 -20.93
N PRO A 46 2.57 11.35 -21.37
CA PRO A 46 2.96 12.71 -20.97
C PRO A 46 1.98 13.80 -21.44
N ASP A 47 1.30 13.58 -22.57
CA ASP A 47 0.40 14.56 -23.19
C ASP A 47 -1.08 14.33 -22.83
N GLU A 48 -1.38 13.22 -22.16
CA GLU A 48 -2.75 12.86 -21.82
C GLU A 48 -3.27 13.71 -20.66
N THR A 49 -4.47 14.23 -20.82
CA THR A 49 -5.16 15.08 -19.82
C THR A 49 -6.45 14.45 -19.30
N ILE A 50 -6.93 13.40 -19.97
CA ILE A 50 -8.14 12.65 -19.63
C ILE A 50 -7.73 11.29 -19.08
N LEU A 51 -8.38 10.86 -18.00
CA LEU A 51 -8.08 9.58 -17.37
C LEU A 51 -8.76 8.45 -18.17
N THR A 52 -8.14 7.99 -19.25
CA THR A 52 -8.73 7.04 -20.18
C THR A 52 -8.73 5.59 -19.68
N GLN A 53 -9.48 4.72 -20.36
CA GLN A 53 -9.44 3.28 -20.14
C GLN A 53 -8.03 2.72 -20.31
N GLU A 54 -7.30 3.18 -21.32
CA GLU A 54 -5.94 2.70 -21.61
C GLU A 54 -5.00 2.95 -20.42
N ILE A 55 -4.96 4.20 -19.91
CA ILE A 55 -4.09 4.60 -18.80
C ILE A 55 -4.42 3.80 -17.54
N THR A 56 -5.71 3.71 -17.20
CA THR A 56 -6.15 3.07 -15.97
C THR A 56 -5.99 1.56 -16.00
N MET A 57 -6.17 0.93 -17.17
CA MET A 57 -6.01 -0.51 -17.34
C MET A 57 -4.53 -0.90 -17.44
N HIS A 58 -3.68 -0.10 -18.08
CA HIS A 58 -2.22 -0.27 -18.04
C HIS A 58 -1.71 -0.15 -16.60
N TRP A 59 -2.22 0.82 -15.82
CA TRP A 59 -1.93 0.85 -14.38
C TRP A 59 -2.48 -0.38 -13.63
N ALA A 60 -3.59 -0.99 -14.06
CA ALA A 60 -4.17 -2.16 -13.41
C ALA A 60 -3.48 -3.49 -13.75
N GLU A 61 -2.48 -3.49 -14.63
CA GLU A 61 -1.71 -4.70 -14.96
C GLU A 61 -0.93 -5.21 -13.75
N LYS A 62 -1.01 -6.53 -13.52
CA LYS A 62 -0.30 -7.18 -12.42
C LYS A 62 1.19 -7.24 -12.73
N ARG A 63 2.01 -6.71 -11.83
CA ARG A 63 3.48 -6.83 -11.95
C ARG A 63 3.92 -8.26 -11.61
N GLU A 64 5.06 -8.68 -12.17
CA GLU A 64 5.58 -10.06 -12.08
C GLU A 64 5.59 -10.62 -10.65
N ASN A 65 5.97 -9.81 -9.66
CA ASN A 65 6.05 -10.22 -8.24
C ASN A 65 5.01 -9.51 -7.34
N GLU A 66 3.92 -8.98 -7.92
CA GLU A 66 2.88 -8.30 -7.14
C GLU A 66 1.82 -9.30 -6.66
N HIS A 67 1.64 -9.39 -5.34
CA HIS A 67 0.54 -10.14 -4.75
C HIS A 67 -0.81 -9.50 -5.11
N ALA A 68 -1.88 -10.28 -5.23
CA ALA A 68 -3.22 -9.78 -5.61
C ALA A 68 -3.72 -8.64 -4.71
N ASN A 69 -3.48 -8.74 -3.39
CA ASN A 69 -3.79 -7.66 -2.44
C ASN A 69 -2.91 -6.41 -2.65
N GLY A 70 -1.68 -6.58 -3.13
CA GLY A 70 -0.80 -5.47 -3.52
C GLY A 70 -1.40 -4.71 -4.70
N LEU A 71 -1.82 -5.44 -5.74
CA LEU A 71 -2.50 -4.87 -6.90
C LEU A 71 -3.80 -4.15 -6.49
N LEU A 72 -4.64 -4.78 -5.65
CA LEU A 72 -5.86 -4.15 -5.12
C LEU A 72 -5.57 -2.83 -4.40
N ARG A 73 -4.54 -2.79 -3.55
CA ARG A 73 -4.11 -1.56 -2.86
C ARG A 73 -3.64 -0.51 -3.86
N ARG A 74 -2.94 -0.90 -4.92
CA ARG A 74 -2.40 0.01 -5.94
C ARG A 74 -3.48 0.62 -6.85
N ILE A 75 -4.50 -0.13 -7.23
CA ILE A 75 -5.58 0.37 -8.09
C ILE A 75 -6.65 1.17 -7.33
N THR A 76 -6.83 0.92 -6.03
CA THR A 76 -7.93 1.53 -5.25
C THR A 76 -7.85 3.06 -5.21
N PRO A 77 -6.70 3.70 -4.98
CA PRO A 77 -6.57 5.15 -5.04
C PRO A 77 -6.89 5.73 -6.42
N VAL A 78 -6.47 5.07 -7.50
CA VAL A 78 -6.77 5.50 -8.88
C VAL A 78 -8.26 5.34 -9.20
N ARG A 79 -8.91 4.29 -8.68
CA ARG A 79 -10.37 4.15 -8.76
C ARG A 79 -11.09 5.28 -8.01
N GLN A 80 -10.58 5.70 -6.86
CA GLN A 80 -11.14 6.86 -6.14
C GLN A 80 -10.88 8.17 -6.89
N LEU A 81 -9.74 8.31 -7.56
CA LEU A 81 -9.44 9.45 -8.43
C LEU A 81 -10.43 9.56 -9.59
N ALA A 82 -10.69 8.47 -10.31
CA ALA A 82 -11.70 8.45 -11.36
C ALA A 82 -13.10 8.84 -10.85
N LYS A 83 -13.49 8.34 -9.66
CA LYS A 83 -14.76 8.74 -9.02
C LYS A 83 -14.82 10.23 -8.70
N TYR A 84 -13.72 10.79 -8.20
CA TYR A 84 -13.63 12.21 -7.90
C TYR A 84 -13.73 13.07 -9.17
N ILE A 85 -12.97 12.74 -10.21
CA ILE A 85 -12.98 13.45 -11.50
C ILE A 85 -14.40 13.46 -12.10
N ASN A 86 -15.07 12.29 -12.11
CA ASN A 86 -16.47 12.20 -12.54
C ASN A 86 -17.42 13.03 -11.68
N SER A 87 -17.19 13.11 -10.36
CA SER A 87 -18.07 13.86 -9.46
C SER A 87 -18.00 15.38 -9.64
N ILE A 88 -16.92 15.89 -10.23
CA ILE A 88 -16.76 17.32 -10.57
C ILE A 88 -17.10 17.61 -12.05
N GLY A 89 -17.71 16.66 -12.75
CA GLY A 89 -18.23 16.84 -14.11
C GLY A 89 -17.21 16.66 -15.23
N VAL A 90 -16.02 16.11 -14.94
CA VAL A 90 -15.00 15.77 -15.95
C VAL A 90 -15.04 14.27 -16.21
N ASP A 91 -14.91 13.84 -17.47
CA ASP A 91 -14.95 12.43 -17.82
C ASP A 91 -13.68 11.69 -17.38
N ALA A 92 -13.86 10.54 -16.72
CA ALA A 92 -12.78 9.67 -16.30
C ALA A 92 -13.22 8.21 -16.28
N TYR A 93 -12.42 7.35 -16.90
CA TYR A 93 -12.69 5.92 -16.89
C TYR A 93 -12.52 5.32 -15.49
N LEU A 94 -13.53 4.58 -15.06
CA LEU A 94 -13.56 3.91 -13.77
C LEU A 94 -13.11 2.44 -13.91
N ILE A 95 -11.97 2.09 -13.28
CA ILE A 95 -11.51 0.70 -13.20
C ILE A 95 -12.63 -0.19 -12.64
N PRO A 96 -13.07 -1.23 -13.37
CA PRO A 96 -14.14 -2.14 -12.93
C PRO A 96 -13.90 -2.72 -11.53
N THR A 97 -14.99 -2.94 -10.79
CA THR A 97 -14.94 -3.50 -9.43
C THR A 97 -14.47 -4.95 -9.39
N GLY A 98 -14.58 -5.68 -10.51
CA GLY A 98 -14.13 -7.06 -10.65
C GLY A 98 -12.62 -7.25 -10.72
N ILE A 99 -11.81 -6.18 -10.81
CA ILE A 99 -10.35 -6.24 -10.93
C ILE A 99 -9.71 -5.90 -9.57
N PRO A 100 -8.71 -6.69 -9.09
CA PRO A 100 -8.05 -7.84 -9.73
C PRO A 100 -8.71 -9.20 -9.42
N GLY A 101 -9.98 -9.20 -9.04
CA GLY A 101 -10.70 -10.37 -8.52
C GLY A 101 -10.88 -10.30 -7.01
N LYS A 102 -11.20 -11.45 -6.40
CA LYS A 102 -11.40 -11.52 -4.93
C LYS A 102 -10.10 -11.25 -4.19
N GLN A 103 -10.19 -10.41 -3.15
CA GLN A 103 -9.10 -10.22 -2.19
C GLN A 103 -8.73 -11.56 -1.56
N ILE A 104 -7.43 -11.87 -1.53
CA ILE A 104 -6.93 -13.07 -0.86
C ILE A 104 -6.86 -12.76 0.64
N ARG A 105 -7.64 -13.48 1.45
CA ARG A 105 -7.61 -13.30 2.91
C ARG A 105 -6.39 -14.03 3.47
N TYR A 106 -5.48 -13.28 4.10
CA TYR A 106 -4.43 -13.90 4.90
C TYR A 106 -5.08 -14.54 6.12
N VAL A 107 -4.82 -15.83 6.31
CA VAL A 107 -5.21 -16.56 7.53
C VAL A 107 -3.98 -16.56 8.43
N PRO A 108 -4.01 -15.85 9.57
CA PRO A 108 -2.88 -15.87 10.49
C PRO A 108 -2.67 -17.29 11.01
N HIS A 109 -1.42 -17.71 11.06
CA HIS A 109 -1.04 -18.96 11.73
C HIS A 109 -1.09 -18.71 13.24
N ILE A 110 -2.00 -19.38 13.93
CA ILE A 110 -2.06 -19.36 15.39
C ILE A 110 -1.15 -20.46 15.90
N TYR A 111 -0.08 -20.07 16.60
CA TYR A 111 0.89 -21.03 17.13
C TYR A 111 0.25 -21.95 18.16
N THR A 112 0.56 -23.23 18.04
CA THR A 112 0.29 -24.25 19.06
C THR A 112 1.24 -24.09 20.25
N ASP A 113 0.88 -24.67 21.41
CA ASP A 113 1.74 -24.69 22.60
C ASP A 113 3.13 -25.28 22.29
N GLN A 114 3.20 -26.28 21.42
CA GLN A 114 4.46 -26.89 21.02
C GLN A 114 5.32 -25.93 20.20
N GLU A 115 4.74 -25.23 19.23
CA GLU A 115 5.44 -24.24 18.42
C GLU A 115 5.91 -23.05 19.25
N LEU A 116 5.10 -22.60 20.22
CA LEU A 116 5.50 -21.53 21.14
C LEU A 116 6.67 -21.95 22.02
N ARG A 117 6.63 -23.16 22.59
CA ARG A 117 7.77 -23.69 23.37
C ARG A 117 9.04 -23.78 22.53
N ALA A 118 8.93 -24.27 21.30
CA ALA A 118 10.06 -24.36 20.38
C ALA A 118 10.60 -22.97 20.01
N PHE A 119 9.72 -22.01 19.73
CA PHE A 119 10.07 -20.63 19.41
C PHE A 119 10.81 -19.95 20.56
N PHE A 120 10.30 -20.02 21.79
CA PHE A 120 10.97 -19.41 22.94
C PHE A 120 12.27 -20.12 23.30
N ALA A 121 12.34 -21.45 23.15
CA ALA A 121 13.58 -22.19 23.36
C ALA A 121 14.68 -21.76 22.38
N GLU A 122 14.34 -21.46 21.13
CA GLU A 122 15.31 -21.00 20.13
C GLU A 122 15.73 -19.54 20.37
N ILE A 123 14.80 -18.69 20.78
CA ILE A 123 15.10 -17.31 21.17
C ILE A 123 16.07 -17.27 22.35
N ASP A 124 15.88 -18.13 23.36
CA ASP A 124 16.76 -18.19 24.53
C ASP A 124 18.19 -18.62 24.17
N ARG A 125 18.37 -19.28 23.02
CA ARG A 125 19.67 -19.68 22.48
C ARG A 125 20.29 -18.64 21.57
N CYS A 126 19.72 -17.43 21.50
CA CYS A 126 20.25 -16.35 20.67
C CYS A 126 21.73 -16.09 21.01
N ALA A 127 22.62 -16.37 20.08
CA ALA A 127 24.05 -16.20 20.30
C ALA A 127 24.47 -14.73 20.26
N VAL A 128 25.58 -14.43 20.94
CA VAL A 128 26.26 -13.14 20.79
C VAL A 128 26.72 -12.99 19.34
N SER A 129 26.47 -11.83 18.75
CA SER A 129 26.89 -11.52 17.38
C SER A 129 27.75 -10.25 17.38
N PRO A 130 28.93 -10.27 16.73
CA PRO A 130 29.78 -9.09 16.61
C PRO A 130 29.16 -8.00 15.69
N TYR A 131 28.14 -8.36 14.91
CA TYR A 131 27.43 -7.46 14.00
C TYR A 131 26.14 -6.90 14.61
N SER A 132 25.91 -7.11 15.92
CA SER A 132 24.71 -6.68 16.64
C SER A 132 25.09 -5.95 17.93
N PRO A 133 24.18 -5.14 18.50
CA PRO A 133 24.39 -4.54 19.82
C PRO A 133 24.75 -5.60 20.87
N PRO A 134 25.68 -5.33 21.80
CA PRO A 134 26.23 -6.34 22.72
C PRO A 134 25.17 -7.11 23.52
N ALA A 135 24.09 -6.43 23.91
CA ALA A 135 23.01 -7.02 24.71
C ALA A 135 21.89 -7.69 23.90
N ARG A 136 22.00 -7.83 22.57
CA ARG A 136 20.92 -8.40 21.72
C ARG A 136 20.45 -9.77 22.23
N HIS A 137 21.38 -10.65 22.60
CA HIS A 137 21.09 -11.99 23.11
C HIS A 137 20.29 -11.99 24.43
N LEU A 138 20.36 -10.89 25.21
CA LEU A 138 19.58 -10.71 26.43
C LEU A 138 18.24 -10.02 26.12
N ILE A 139 18.24 -9.07 25.18
CA ILE A 139 17.07 -8.26 24.83
C ILE A 139 16.02 -9.09 24.09
N ILE A 140 16.42 -9.91 23.10
CA ILE A 140 15.49 -10.68 22.26
C ILE A 140 14.58 -11.62 23.10
N PRO A 141 15.12 -12.43 24.04
CA PRO A 141 14.29 -13.25 24.95
C PRO A 141 13.24 -12.51 25.75
N VAL A 142 13.60 -11.33 26.26
CA VAL A 142 12.68 -10.50 27.04
C VAL A 142 11.64 -9.86 26.13
N PHE A 143 12.07 -9.29 25.01
CA PHE A 143 11.23 -8.59 24.06
C PHE A 143 10.09 -9.47 23.52
N PHE A 144 10.40 -10.67 23.03
CA PHE A 144 9.38 -11.56 22.48
C PHE A 144 8.41 -12.09 23.53
N ARG A 145 8.86 -12.28 24.79
CA ARG A 145 7.95 -12.63 25.89
C ARG A 145 7.02 -11.50 26.25
N LEU A 146 7.52 -10.26 26.30
CA LEU A 146 6.68 -9.08 26.51
C LEU A 146 5.65 -8.92 25.39
N LEU A 147 6.04 -9.13 24.13
CA LEU A 147 5.10 -9.08 23.00
C LEU A 147 4.03 -10.17 23.04
N TYR A 148 4.34 -11.35 23.59
CA TYR A 148 3.39 -12.45 23.66
C TYR A 148 2.44 -12.35 24.85
N CYS A 149 2.88 -11.76 25.97
CA CYS A 149 2.11 -11.64 27.20
C CYS A 149 1.23 -10.37 27.29
N CYS A 150 1.30 -9.47 26.30
CA CYS A 150 0.51 -8.24 26.18
C CYS A 150 -0.52 -8.36 25.05
#